data_AF-A0A4Y7SS00-F1
#
_entry.id   AF-A0A4Y7SS00-F1
#
_cell.length_a   1.000
_cell.length_b   1.000
_cell.length_c   1.000
_cell.angle_alpha   90.00
_cell.angle_beta   90.00
_cell.angle_gamma   90.00
#
_symmetry.space_group_name_H-M   'P 1'
#
loop_
_entity.id
_entity.type
_entity.pdbx_description
1 polymer ?
#
loop_
_entity_poly.entity_id
_entity_poly.type
_entity_poly.pdbx_seq_one_letter_code
_entity_poly.pdbx_strand_id
1 'polypeptide(L)' 'VVNVQCGSCGEVNCASVPKKVFHVVVAGEGGVGIFNSSVHADAFVLGVPAAVRSKADSWEEAISAMKTALA' A
#
# COMPACT_ATOMS: atom_id res chain seq x y z
N VAL A 1 15.21 -5.15 6.70
CA VAL A 1 16.15 -4.38 7.54
C VAL A 1 17.39 -4.15 6.71
N VAL A 2 17.92 -2.93 6.69
CA VAL A 2 19.17 -2.60 6.00
C VAL A 2 20.19 -2.09 7.00
N ASN A 3 21.45 -2.45 6.78
CA ASN A 3 22.55 -1.95 7.59
C ASN A 3 22.95 -0.58 7.02
N VAL A 4 22.88 0.45 7.86
CA VAL A 4 23.27 1.82 7.50
C VAL A 4 24.49 2.19 8.31
N GLN A 5 25.57 2.54 7.63
CA GLN A 5 26.78 3.03 8.28
C GLN A 5 26.65 4.54 8.52
N CYS A 6 26.85 4.97 9.76
CA CYS A 6 26.92 6.39 10.08
C CYS A 6 28.18 7.00 9.46
N GLY A 7 28.02 8.01 8.59
CA GLY A 7 29.15 8.68 7.95
C GLY A 7 30.06 9.46 8.91
N SER A 8 29.62 9.74 10.14
CA SER A 8 30.37 10.53 11.12
C SER A 8 31.13 9.70 12.14
N CYS A 9 30.53 8.65 12.70
CA CYS A 9 31.17 7.79 13.73
C CYS A 9 31.52 6.37 13.23
N GLY A 10 31.15 6.01 12.01
CA GLY A 10 31.44 4.70 11.42
C GLY A 10 30.62 3.54 11.96
N GLU A 11 29.75 3.77 12.95
CA GLU A 11 28.88 2.73 13.53
C GLU A 11 27.87 2.21 12.52
N VAL A 12 27.65 0.89 12.53
CA VAL A 12 26.65 0.21 11.71
C VAL A 12 25.36 0.06 12.51
N ASN A 13 24.30 0.69 12.02
CA ASN A 13 22.99 0.64 12.63
C ASN A 13 22.01 -0.15 11.76
N CYS A 14 21.07 -0.84 12.42
CA CYS A 14 19.98 -1.53 11.75
C CYS A 14 18.82 -0.55 11.51
N ALA A 15 18.50 -0.28 10.25
CA ALA A 15 17.32 0.50 9.88
C ALA A 15 16.22 -0.42 9.31
N SER A 16 15.02 -0.28 9.84
CA SER A 16 13.82 -0.89 9.24
C SER A 16 13.38 -0.03 8.06
N VAL A 17 13.61 -0.51 6.84
CA VAL A 17 13.03 0.12 5.64
C VAL A 17 11.52 -0.12 5.66
N PRO A 18 10.69 0.93 5.56
CA PRO A 18 9.25 0.74 5.40
C PRO A 18 9.00 -0.14 4.18
N LYS A 19 8.29 -1.24 4.36
CA LYS A 19 7.84 -2.06 3.22
C LYS A 19 6.92 -1.19 2.36
N LYS A 20 7.10 -1.26 1.04
CA LYS A 20 6.18 -0.64 0.10
C LYS A 20 4.86 -1.39 0.20
N VAL A 21 3.79 -0.70 0.62
CA VAL A 21 2.45 -1.27 0.74
C VAL A 21 1.59 -0.66 -0.36
N PHE A 22 0.85 -1.50 -1.06
CA PHE A 22 -0.16 -1.10 -2.01
C PHE A 22 -1.53 -1.14 -1.35
N HIS A 23 -2.38 -0.17 -1.67
CA HIS A 23 -3.74 -0.06 -1.20
C HIS A 23 -4.68 -0.32 -2.36
N VAL A 24 -5.44 -1.41 -2.30
CA VAL A 24 -6.37 -1.78 -3.37
C VAL A 24 -7.78 -1.41 -2.92
N VAL A 25 -8.44 -0.55 -3.68
CA VAL A 25 -9.85 -0.18 -3.48
C VAL A 25 -10.67 -0.96 -4.49
N VAL A 26 -11.57 -1.82 -4.01
CA VAL A 26 -12.23 -2.88 -4.81
C VAL A 26 -13.74 -2.73 -4.94
N ALA A 27 -14.34 -1.76 -4.25
CA ALA A 27 -15.78 -1.52 -4.28
C ALA A 27 -16.07 -0.05 -3.96
N GLY A 28 -17.27 0.40 -4.36
CA GLY A 28 -17.75 1.75 -4.14
C GLY A 28 -18.03 2.50 -5.46
N GLU A 29 -19.04 3.37 -5.45
CA GLU A 29 -19.43 4.20 -6.60
C GLU A 29 -18.31 5.18 -7.04
N GLY A 30 -17.30 5.39 -6.19
CA GLY A 30 -16.16 6.29 -6.44
C GLY A 30 -15.05 5.72 -7.33
N GLY A 31 -15.06 4.42 -7.65
CA GLY A 31 -14.10 3.79 -8.56
C GLY A 31 -13.13 2.80 -7.91
N VAL A 32 -12.53 1.95 -8.75
CA VAL A 32 -11.65 0.83 -8.37
C VAL A 32 -10.21 1.18 -8.76
N GLY A 33 -9.23 0.95 -7.87
CA GLY A 33 -7.86 1.41 -8.07
C GLY A 33 -6.80 0.81 -7.14
N ILE A 34 -5.54 0.81 -7.59
CA ILE A 34 -4.37 0.50 -6.75
C ILE A 34 -3.62 1.80 -6.47
N PHE A 35 -3.39 2.07 -5.20
CA PHE A 35 -2.74 3.29 -4.73
C PHE A 35 -1.49 2.95 -3.92
N ASN A 36 -0.47 3.81 -4.01
CA ASN A 36 0.75 3.74 -3.20
C ASN A 36 0.67 4.60 -1.92
N SER A 37 -0.46 5.29 -1.70
CA SER A 37 -0.69 6.21 -0.59
C SER A 37 -2.01 5.85 0.09
N SER A 38 -1.98 5.73 1.42
CA SER A 38 -3.20 5.45 2.19
C SER A 38 -4.18 6.61 2.11
N VAL A 39 -3.68 7.85 2.13
CA VAL A 39 -4.52 9.06 2.05
C VAL A 39 -5.27 9.13 0.72
N HIS A 40 -4.60 8.78 -0.38
CA HIS A 40 -5.27 8.74 -1.69
C HIS A 40 -6.30 7.62 -1.72
N ALA A 41 -5.99 6.43 -1.20
CA ALA A 41 -6.95 5.33 -1.15
C ALA A 41 -8.17 5.65 -0.27
N ASP A 42 -7.97 6.33 0.86
CA ASP A 42 -9.03 6.68 1.80
C ASP A 42 -10.03 7.67 1.18
N ALA A 43 -9.59 8.54 0.26
CA ALA A 43 -10.48 9.43 -0.49
C ALA A 43 -11.54 8.70 -1.34
N PHE A 44 -11.29 7.44 -1.71
CA PHE A 44 -12.22 6.61 -2.48
C PHE A 44 -13.10 5.71 -1.59
N VAL A 45 -12.82 5.66 -0.29
CA VAL A 45 -13.46 4.73 0.66
C VAL A 45 -14.29 5.48 1.69
N LEU A 46 -13.77 6.59 2.21
CA LEU A 46 -14.43 7.40 3.23
C LEU A 46 -15.70 8.02 2.67
N GLY A 47 -16.84 7.68 3.26
CA GLY A 47 -18.16 8.19 2.86
C GLY A 47 -18.75 7.51 1.62
N VAL A 48 -18.08 6.49 1.05
CA VAL A 48 -18.60 5.72 -0.09
C VAL A 48 -19.21 4.42 0.44
N PRO A 49 -20.54 4.21 0.32
CA PRO A 49 -21.20 3.00 0.77
C PRO A 49 -20.59 1.76 0.12
N ALA A 50 -20.41 0.70 0.92
CA ALA A 50 -19.83 -0.57 0.50
C ALA A 50 -18.40 -0.50 -0.08
N ALA A 51 -17.69 0.62 0.07
CA ALA A 51 -16.30 0.69 -0.36
C ALA A 51 -15.37 -0.11 0.56
N VAL A 52 -14.50 -0.91 -0.06
CA VAL A 52 -13.58 -1.80 0.66
C VAL A 52 -12.14 -1.54 0.19
N ARG A 53 -11.24 -1.46 1.17
CA ARG A 53 -9.80 -1.32 0.96
C ARG A 53 -9.07 -2.54 1.50
N SER A 54 -8.20 -3.12 0.69
CA SER A 54 -7.23 -4.13 1.11
C SER A 54 -5.79 -3.60 0.97
N LYS A 55 -4.85 -4.29 1.60
CA LYS A 55 -3.41 -4.01 1.51
C LYS A 55 -2.71 -5.17 0.82
N ALA A 56 -1.71 -4.87 0.00
CA ALA A 56 -0.85 -5.85 -0.64
C ALA A 56 0.62 -5.45 -0.46
N ASP A 57 1.51 -6.43 -0.29
CA ASP A 57 2.93 -6.20 -0.05
C ASP A 57 3.75 -6.24 -1.36
N SER A 58 3.13 -6.66 -2.46
CA SER A 58 3.71 -6.67 -3.80
C SER A 58 2.73 -6.14 -4.86
N TRP A 59 3.27 -5.77 -6.02
CA TRP A 59 2.47 -5.28 -7.13
C TRP A 59 1.61 -6.39 -7.74
N GLU A 60 2.16 -7.60 -7.78
CA GLU A 60 1.52 -8.81 -8.28
C GLU A 60 0.31 -9.19 -7.40
N GLU A 61 0.46 -9.14 -6.08
CA GLU A 61 -0.65 -9.33 -5.14
C GLU A 61 -1.73 -8.25 -5.31
N ALA A 62 -1.33 -6.99 -5.49
CA ALA A 62 -2.27 -5.89 -5.68
C ALA A 62 -3.11 -6.06 -6.96
N ILE A 63 -2.48 -6.44 -8.08
CA ILE A 63 -3.15 -6.76 -9.34
C ILE A 63 -4.06 -7.98 -9.17
N SER A 64 -3.59 -9.03 -8.49
CA SER A 64 -4.38 -10.23 -8.26
C SER A 64 -5.65 -9.90 -7.48
N ALA A 65 -5.53 -9.16 -6.37
CA ALA A 65 -6.67 -8.71 -5.56
C ALA A 65 -7.66 -7.87 -6.37
N MET A 66 -7.16 -6.97 -7.23
CA MET A 66 -8.01 -6.18 -8.11
C MET A 66 -8.74 -7.03 -9.15
N LYS A 67 -8.07 -8.01 -9.77
CA LYS A 67 -8.70 -8.93 -10.73
C LYS A 67 -9.80 -9.77 -10.07
N THR A 68 -9.54 -10.29 -8.87
CA THR A 68 -10.55 -11.06 -8.11
C THR A 68 -11.77 -10.21 -7.78
N ALA A 69 -11.60 -8.92 -7.50
CA ALA A 69 -12.71 -8.04 -7.19
C ALA A 69 -13.56 -7.64 -8.41
N LEU A 70 -12.99 -7.70 -9.62
CA LEU A 70 -13.66 -7.34 -10.87
C LEU A 70 -14.30 -8.54 -11.59
N ALA A 71 -14.08 -9.76 -11.08
CA ALA A 71 -14.61 -11.01 -11.63
C ALA A 71 -15.99 -11.33 -11.03
#